data_AF-A0A9D1QSS3-F1
#
_entry.id   AF-A0A9D1QSS3-F1
#
_cell.length_a   1.000
_cell.length_b   1.000
_cell.length_c   1.000
_cell.angle_alpha   90.00
_cell.angle_beta   90.00
_cell.angle_gamma   90.00
#
_symmetry.space_group_name_H-M   'P 1'
#
loop_
_entity.id
_entity.type
_entity.pdbx_description
1 polymer ?
#
loop_
_entity_poly.entity_id
_entity_poly.type
_entity_poly.pdbx_seq_one_letter_code
_entity_poly.pdbx_strand_id
1 'polypeptide(L)'
;MRKKLQEIGSTERHFFQGTFIRSGFKTYQEHHNPTLLLGNILDETQQLVTEHLWFNYTLGFLRLGELRRGDRVTFAARVASYQKGHWFDRQQDFRLTRPTRISRVDETERKHHALPIANKRALIGYIMCMNEAFYRENGRPFEDYYVAEFKQWWQTKTGTPFSVDH
;
A
#
# COMPACT_ATOMS: atom_id res chain seq x y z
N MET A 1 -11.13 -1.87 -18.42
CA MET A 1 -10.46 -3.18 -18.25
C MET A 1 -8.96 -3.03 -18.49
N ARG A 2 -8.11 -3.61 -17.64
CA ARG A 2 -6.64 -3.57 -17.79
C ARG A 2 -6.14 -4.63 -18.78
N LYS A 3 -6.05 -4.27 -20.07
CA LYS A 3 -5.68 -5.18 -21.18
C LYS A 3 -4.29 -5.83 -21.02
N LYS A 4 -3.27 -5.06 -20.64
CA LYS A 4 -1.90 -5.62 -20.48
C LYS A 4 -1.80 -6.70 -19.40
N LEU A 5 -2.56 -6.56 -18.31
CA LEU A 5 -2.63 -7.62 -17.29
C LEU A 5 -3.31 -8.88 -17.84
N GLN A 6 -4.35 -8.71 -18.65
CA GLN A 6 -5.00 -9.83 -19.31
C GLN A 6 -4.03 -10.60 -20.23
N GLU A 7 -3.21 -9.87 -20.99
CA GLU A 7 -2.22 -10.44 -21.92
C GLU A 7 -1.12 -11.23 -21.19
N ILE A 8 -0.65 -10.76 -20.03
CA ILE A 8 0.33 -11.50 -19.20
C ILE A 8 -0.23 -12.85 -18.73
N GLY A 9 -1.53 -12.91 -18.45
CA GLY A 9 -2.19 -14.15 -18.01
C GLY A 9 -1.96 -14.49 -16.54
N SER A 10 -2.73 -15.46 -16.02
CA SER A 10 -2.84 -15.76 -14.59
C SER A 10 -2.03 -16.98 -14.12
N THR A 11 -1.32 -17.65 -15.02
CA THR A 11 -0.68 -18.95 -14.75
C THR A 11 0.54 -18.80 -13.85
N GLU A 12 1.39 -17.81 -14.12
CA GLU A 12 2.70 -17.68 -13.50
C GLU A 12 2.84 -16.43 -12.62
N ARG A 13 3.95 -16.36 -11.90
CA ARG A 13 4.35 -15.16 -11.17
C ARG A 13 5.31 -14.37 -12.05
N HIS A 14 5.02 -13.09 -12.23
CA HIS A 14 5.87 -12.16 -12.96
C HIS A 14 6.42 -11.10 -12.02
N PHE A 15 7.53 -10.48 -12.41
CA PHE A 15 8.11 -9.37 -11.68
C PHE A 15 7.54 -8.05 -12.18
N PHE A 16 7.27 -7.17 -11.22
CA PHE A 16 6.77 -5.84 -11.47
C PHE A 16 7.56 -4.83 -10.65
N GLN A 17 7.59 -3.60 -11.14
CA GLN A 17 8.02 -2.43 -10.41
C GLN A 17 6.83 -1.50 -10.20
N GLY A 18 6.74 -0.85 -9.04
CA GLY A 18 5.74 0.18 -8.77
C GLY A 18 6.32 1.34 -7.98
N THR A 19 5.75 2.52 -8.16
CA THR A 19 6.12 3.74 -7.44
C THR A 19 5.13 3.98 -6.32
N PHE A 20 5.59 4.10 -5.08
CA PHE A 20 4.72 4.37 -3.94
C PHE A 20 4.08 5.76 -4.07
N ILE A 21 2.76 5.82 -4.00
CA ILE A 21 2.00 7.09 -4.02
C ILE A 21 1.63 7.48 -2.59
N ARG A 22 0.95 6.58 -1.87
CA ARG A 22 0.50 6.80 -0.49
C ARG A 22 0.03 5.52 0.17
N SER A 23 -0.10 5.56 1.49
CA SER A 23 -0.79 4.56 2.28
C SER A 23 -2.29 4.88 2.37
N GLY A 24 -3.10 3.90 2.77
CA GLY A 24 -4.54 4.04 2.96
C GLY A 24 -5.10 2.83 3.68
N PHE A 25 -6.41 2.76 3.88
CA PHE A 25 -7.05 1.56 4.40
C PHE A 25 -8.41 1.30 3.75
N LYS A 26 -8.88 0.06 3.87
CA LYS A 26 -10.23 -0.36 3.50
C LYS A 26 -11.01 -0.67 4.76
N THR A 27 -12.21 -0.15 4.86
CA THR A 27 -13.13 -0.44 5.96
C THR A 27 -14.02 -1.63 5.60
N TYR A 28 -14.07 -2.61 6.48
CA TYR A 28 -14.95 -3.78 6.40
C TYR A 28 -15.73 -3.84 7.71
N GLN A 29 -17.01 -3.50 7.67
CA GLN A 29 -17.84 -3.35 8.88
C GLN A 29 -17.11 -2.45 9.90
N GLU A 30 -16.72 -2.99 11.05
CA GLU A 30 -16.07 -2.28 12.16
C GLU A 30 -14.52 -2.38 12.12
N HIS A 31 -13.93 -2.86 11.02
CA HIS A 31 -12.50 -3.11 10.95
C HIS A 31 -11.83 -2.46 9.75
N HIS A 32 -10.74 -1.72 10.01
CA HIS A 32 -9.88 -1.18 8.96
C HIS A 32 -8.78 -2.16 8.58
N ASN A 33 -8.55 -2.35 7.28
CA ASN A 33 -7.47 -3.16 6.73
C ASN A 33 -6.45 -2.25 6.00
N PRO A 34 -5.17 -2.26 6.39
CA PRO A 34 -4.16 -1.36 5.85
C PRO A 34 -3.84 -1.72 4.39
N THR A 35 -3.64 -0.68 3.59
CA THR A 35 -3.35 -0.77 2.15
C THR A 35 -2.33 0.27 1.75
N LEU A 36 -1.73 0.08 0.58
CA LEU A 36 -0.88 1.07 -0.07
C LEU A 36 -1.23 1.15 -1.55
N LEU A 37 -1.01 2.33 -2.13
CA LEU A 37 -1.21 2.61 -3.54
C LEU A 37 0.15 2.68 -4.22
N LEU A 38 0.38 1.77 -5.17
CA LEU A 38 1.49 1.89 -6.10
C LEU A 38 0.95 2.45 -7.42
N GLY A 39 1.65 3.42 -7.98
CA GLY A 39 1.46 3.94 -9.33
C GLY A 39 2.55 3.47 -10.29
N ASN A 40 2.38 3.79 -11.57
CA ASN A 40 3.34 3.49 -12.64
C ASN A 40 3.82 2.03 -12.57
N ILE A 41 2.88 1.09 -12.65
CA ILE A 41 3.20 -0.34 -12.53
C ILE A 41 3.82 -0.79 -13.84
N LEU A 42 5.11 -1.13 -13.81
CA LEU A 42 5.89 -1.61 -14.95
C LEU A 42 6.11 -3.12 -14.84
N ASP A 43 6.16 -3.81 -15.98
CA ASP A 43 6.63 -5.20 -16.04
C ASP A 43 8.18 -5.27 -16.12
N GLU A 44 8.70 -6.49 -16.21
CA GLU A 44 10.12 -6.81 -16.36
C GLU A 44 10.78 -6.19 -17.61
N THR A 45 9.99 -5.84 -18.64
CA THR A 45 10.45 -5.16 -19.86
C THR A 45 10.35 -3.63 -19.76
N GLN A 46 10.07 -3.10 -18.57
CA GLN A 46 9.83 -1.68 -18.29
C GLN A 46 8.59 -1.10 -19.01
N GLN A 47 7.67 -1.95 -19.47
CA GLN A 47 6.44 -1.49 -20.10
C GLN A 47 5.39 -1.19 -19.04
N LEU A 48 4.70 -0.05 -19.19
CA LEU A 48 3.62 0.34 -18.27
C LEU A 48 2.45 -0.63 -18.42
N VAL A 49 2.14 -1.37 -17.37
CA VAL A 49 1.05 -2.36 -17.28
C VAL A 49 -0.24 -1.71 -16.80
N THR A 50 -0.16 -0.83 -15.80
CA THR A 50 -1.31 -0.06 -15.29
C THR A 50 -0.86 1.16 -14.50
N GLU A 51 -1.66 2.23 -14.55
CA GLU A 51 -1.34 3.50 -13.88
C GLU A 51 -1.27 3.39 -12.37
N HIS A 52 -2.16 2.60 -11.74
CA HIS A 52 -2.16 2.42 -10.29
C HIS A 52 -2.92 1.17 -9.83
N LEU A 53 -2.48 0.61 -8.70
CA LEU A 53 -3.13 -0.48 -7.99
C LEU A 53 -3.00 -0.34 -6.48
N TRP A 54 -4.11 -0.61 -5.79
CA TRP A 54 -4.13 -0.76 -4.34
C TRP A 54 -3.72 -2.18 -3.94
N PHE A 55 -2.76 -2.29 -3.03
CA PHE A 55 -2.31 -3.54 -2.42
C PHE A 55 -2.65 -3.54 -0.94
N ASN A 56 -2.93 -4.71 -0.39
CA ASN A 56 -2.94 -4.87 1.07
C ASN A 56 -1.49 -4.75 1.58
N TYR A 57 -1.31 -4.16 2.75
CA TYR A 57 -0.01 -4.18 3.42
C TYR A 57 0.32 -5.63 3.84
N THR A 58 1.20 -6.28 3.08
CA THR A 58 1.73 -7.60 3.43
C THR A 58 2.96 -7.44 4.32
N LEU A 59 3.37 -8.53 4.98
CA LEU A 59 4.61 -8.56 5.76
C LEU A 59 5.84 -8.10 4.94
N GLY A 60 5.88 -8.44 3.64
CA GLY A 60 6.98 -8.02 2.77
C GLY A 60 7.04 -6.50 2.57
N PHE A 61 5.91 -5.82 2.40
CA PHE A 61 5.88 -4.36 2.36
C PHE A 61 6.23 -3.74 3.70
N LEU A 62 5.72 -4.28 4.80
CA LEU A 62 5.99 -3.77 6.15
C LEU A 62 7.47 -3.87 6.53
N ARG A 63 8.16 -4.92 6.06
CA ARG A 63 9.61 -5.13 6.29
C ARG A 63 10.49 -4.11 5.59
N LEU A 64 10.01 -3.44 4.55
CA LEU A 64 10.74 -2.31 3.99
C LEU A 64 10.83 -1.18 5.03
N GLY A 65 9.81 -1.03 5.88
CA GLY A 65 9.60 0.16 6.70
C GLY A 65 8.79 1.21 5.94
N GLU A 66 8.85 2.45 6.38
CA GLU A 66 8.15 3.55 5.75
C GLU A 66 8.59 3.73 4.29
N LEU A 67 7.62 3.93 3.41
CA LEU A 67 7.82 4.37 2.04
C LEU A 67 7.35 5.81 1.93
N ARG A 68 8.14 6.67 1.29
CA ARG A 68 7.75 8.03 0.94
C ARG A 68 7.29 8.08 -0.52
N ARG A 69 6.45 9.06 -0.84
CA ARG A 69 5.95 9.25 -2.20
C ARG A 69 7.13 9.33 -3.18
N GLY A 70 7.08 8.53 -4.24
CA GLY A 70 8.15 8.44 -5.23
C GLY A 70 9.11 7.27 -5.03
N ASP A 71 9.15 6.66 -3.83
CA ASP A 71 9.97 5.47 -3.61
C ASP A 71 9.52 4.34 -4.55
N ARG A 72 10.49 3.66 -5.18
CA ARG A 72 10.23 2.56 -6.10
C ARG A 72 10.46 1.22 -5.43
N VAL A 73 9.55 0.28 -5.66
CA VAL A 73 9.62 -1.09 -5.15
C VAL A 73 9.46 -2.09 -6.27
N THR A 74 10.21 -3.19 -6.21
CA THR A 74 10.00 -4.37 -7.04
C THR A 74 9.26 -5.44 -6.25
N PHE A 75 8.48 -6.26 -6.94
CA PHE A 75 7.75 -7.38 -6.34
C PHE A 75 7.34 -8.41 -7.39
N ALA A 76 7.27 -9.68 -6.98
CA ALA A 76 6.68 -10.75 -7.77
C ALA A 76 5.20 -10.96 -7.42
N ALA A 77 4.31 -10.97 -8.41
CA ALA A 77 2.86 -11.12 -8.22
C ALA A 77 2.22 -12.03 -9.29
N ARG A 78 0.98 -12.48 -9.05
CA ARG A 78 0.14 -13.16 -10.06
C ARG A 78 -0.95 -12.24 -10.56
N VAL A 79 -1.24 -12.30 -11.85
CA VAL A 79 -2.48 -11.70 -12.36
C VAL A 79 -3.68 -12.53 -11.91
N ALA A 80 -4.74 -11.86 -11.49
CA ALA A 80 -6.05 -12.48 -11.26
C ALA A 80 -7.14 -11.59 -11.83
N SER A 81 -8.21 -12.20 -12.35
CA SER A 81 -9.42 -11.47 -12.72
C SER A 81 -10.31 -11.21 -11.49
N TYR A 82 -11.12 -10.17 -11.57
CA TYR A 82 -12.18 -9.88 -10.62
C TYR A 82 -13.35 -9.18 -11.33
N GLN A 83 -14.54 -9.25 -10.75
CA GLN A 83 -15.71 -8.54 -11.26
C GLN A 83 -15.77 -7.14 -10.64
N LYS A 84 -15.86 -6.11 -11.48
CA LYS A 84 -15.96 -4.70 -11.10
C LYS A 84 -17.32 -4.16 -11.56
N GLY A 85 -17.96 -3.34 -10.74
CA GLY A 85 -19.24 -2.69 -11.07
C GLY A 85 -20.37 -3.08 -10.12
N HIS A 86 -21.52 -2.44 -10.29
CA HIS A 86 -22.72 -2.75 -9.52
C HIS A 86 -23.34 -4.07 -10.00
N TRP A 87 -24.28 -4.63 -9.22
CA TRP A 87 -24.85 -5.95 -9.47
C TRP A 87 -25.31 -6.17 -10.92
N PHE A 88 -25.86 -5.14 -11.56
CA PHE A 88 -26.41 -5.18 -12.93
C PHE A 88 -25.40 -4.88 -14.05
N ASP A 89 -24.18 -4.41 -13.75
CA ASP A 89 -23.15 -4.03 -14.74
C ASP A 89 -21.77 -4.52 -14.26
N ARG A 90 -21.69 -5.83 -14.00
CA ARG A 90 -20.41 -6.47 -13.63
C ARG A 90 -19.57 -6.67 -14.88
N GLN A 91 -18.41 -6.03 -14.89
CA GLN A 91 -17.41 -6.17 -15.93
C GLN A 91 -16.18 -6.88 -15.36
N GLN A 92 -15.59 -7.77 -16.15
CA GLN A 92 -14.33 -8.39 -15.78
C GLN A 92 -13.18 -7.37 -15.87
N ASP A 93 -12.37 -7.31 -14.82
CA ASP A 93 -11.14 -6.52 -14.78
C ASP A 93 -10.02 -7.37 -14.15
N PHE A 94 -8.79 -6.88 -14.22
CA PHE A 94 -7.60 -7.61 -13.78
C PHE A 94 -6.87 -6.87 -12.67
N ARG A 95 -6.23 -7.62 -11.78
CA ARG A 95 -5.43 -7.10 -10.66
C ARG A 95 -4.19 -7.95 -10.44
N LEU A 96 -3.21 -7.38 -9.75
CA LEU A 96 -2.07 -8.12 -9.23
C LEU A 96 -2.37 -8.62 -7.82
N THR A 97 -2.03 -9.88 -7.54
CA THR A 97 -2.34 -10.54 -6.28
C THR A 97 -1.13 -11.27 -5.72
N ARG A 98 -1.17 -11.49 -4.40
CA ARG A 98 -0.15 -12.24 -3.64
C ARG A 98 1.27 -11.70 -3.88
N PRO A 99 1.54 -10.39 -3.69
CA PRO A 99 2.87 -9.83 -3.90
C PRO A 99 3.86 -10.48 -2.93
N THR A 100 5.04 -10.83 -3.46
CA THR A 100 6.13 -11.55 -2.77
C THR A 100 7.46 -11.03 -3.29
N ARG A 101 8.59 -11.40 -2.67
CA ARG A 101 9.95 -10.94 -3.08
C ARG A 101 9.99 -9.41 -3.24
N ILE A 102 9.45 -8.73 -2.23
CA ILE A 102 9.31 -7.27 -2.23
C ILE A 102 10.64 -6.67 -1.81
N SER A 103 11.17 -5.74 -2.60
CA SER A 103 12.40 -5.00 -2.30
C SER A 103 12.30 -3.55 -2.83
N ARG A 104 13.16 -2.66 -2.33
CA ARG A 104 13.31 -1.32 -2.90
C ARG A 104 14.20 -1.38 -4.15
N VAL A 105 13.95 -0.50 -5.10
CA VAL A 105 14.82 -0.32 -6.28
C VAL A 105 16.03 0.54 -5.93
N ASP A 106 15.80 1.59 -5.14
CA ASP A 106 16.83 2.55 -4.77
C ASP A 106 17.15 2.37 -3.28
N GLU A 107 18.40 2.01 -2.97
CA GLU A 107 18.97 2.17 -1.64
C GLU A 107 19.33 3.64 -1.46
N THR A 108 18.33 4.50 -1.32
CA THR A 108 18.58 5.86 -0.86
C THR A 108 19.23 5.78 0.52
N GLU A 109 20.30 6.54 0.78
CA GLU A 109 20.92 6.63 2.13
C GLU A 109 19.96 7.12 3.22
N ARG A 110 18.75 7.57 2.81
CA ARG A 110 17.67 7.95 3.70
C ARG A 110 17.32 6.80 4.63
N LYS A 111 17.47 7.03 5.93
CA LYS A 111 16.95 6.12 6.96
C LYS A 111 15.44 6.08 6.86
N HIS A 112 14.88 4.89 6.71
CA HIS A 112 13.44 4.67 6.74
C HIS A 112 13.01 4.25 8.14
N HIS A 113 11.97 4.87 8.66
CA HIS A 113 11.42 4.46 9.94
C HIS A 113 10.79 3.06 9.84
N ALA A 114 10.92 2.28 10.91
CA ALA A 114 10.18 1.03 11.01
C ALA A 114 8.67 1.33 11.02
N LEU A 115 7.86 0.36 10.58
CA LEU A 115 6.40 0.40 10.71
C LEU A 115 5.93 -0.60 11.77
N PRO A 116 4.72 -0.42 12.34
CA PRO A 116 4.13 -1.39 13.26
C PRO A 116 3.77 -2.70 12.54
N ILE A 117 4.68 -3.69 12.56
CA ILE A 117 4.48 -4.96 11.85
C ILE A 117 3.40 -5.83 12.51
N ALA A 118 3.44 -5.96 13.84
CA ALA A 118 2.55 -6.84 14.61
C ALA A 118 1.35 -6.09 15.24
N ASN A 119 1.36 -4.75 15.23
CA ASN A 119 0.25 -3.94 15.75
C ASN A 119 -0.51 -3.29 14.58
N LYS A 120 -1.54 -4.00 14.10
CA LYS A 120 -2.40 -3.51 13.02
C LYS A 120 -3.10 -2.19 13.37
N ARG A 121 -3.48 -1.97 14.63
CA ARG A 121 -4.16 -0.74 15.07
C ARG A 121 -3.22 0.46 14.96
N ALA A 122 -1.99 0.31 15.47
CA ALA A 122 -0.95 1.31 15.29
C ALA A 122 -0.62 1.56 13.80
N LEU A 123 -0.65 0.54 12.95
CA LEU A 123 -0.44 0.74 11.50
C LEU A 123 -1.57 1.56 10.85
N ILE A 124 -2.83 1.37 11.27
CA ILE A 124 -3.95 2.22 10.84
C ILE A 124 -3.77 3.64 11.37
N GLY A 125 -3.33 3.81 12.61
CA GLY A 125 -3.01 5.12 13.18
C GLY A 125 -1.92 5.86 12.40
N TYR A 126 -0.85 5.16 12.02
CA TYR A 126 0.18 5.68 11.12
C TYR A 126 -0.43 6.17 9.80
N ILE A 127 -1.29 5.35 9.16
CA ILE A 127 -1.96 5.74 7.92
C ILE A 127 -2.82 7.00 8.11
N MET A 128 -3.56 7.10 9.22
CA MET A 128 -4.37 8.28 9.53
C MET A 128 -3.49 9.52 9.69
N CYS A 129 -2.41 9.43 10.47
CA CYS A 129 -1.45 10.53 10.63
C CYS A 129 -0.86 10.99 9.29
N MET A 130 -0.40 10.05 8.45
CA MET A 130 0.20 10.39 7.15
C MET A 130 -0.79 10.99 6.14
N ASN A 131 -2.10 10.83 6.37
CA ASN A 131 -3.14 11.33 5.48
C ASN A 131 -4.06 12.35 6.18
N GLU A 132 -3.64 12.93 7.31
CA GLU A 132 -4.53 13.70 8.20
C GLU A 132 -5.25 14.83 7.46
N ALA A 133 -4.50 15.71 6.80
CA ALA A 133 -5.07 16.84 6.06
C ALA A 133 -6.09 16.36 5.01
N PHE A 134 -5.70 15.38 4.18
CA PHE A 134 -6.57 14.82 3.15
C PHE A 134 -7.83 14.17 3.75
N TYR A 135 -7.70 13.45 4.87
CA TYR A 135 -8.84 12.78 5.50
C TYR A 135 -9.82 13.76 6.11
N ARG A 136 -9.33 14.78 6.82
CA ARG A 136 -10.18 15.81 7.42
C ARG A 136 -10.90 16.62 6.34
N GLU A 137 -10.20 17.03 5.30
CA GLU A 137 -10.79 17.80 4.19
C GLU A 137 -11.87 17.01 3.43
N ASN A 138 -11.69 15.70 3.29
CA ASN A 138 -12.57 14.85 2.48
C ASN A 138 -13.56 14.02 3.33
N GLY A 139 -13.75 14.35 4.62
CA GLY A 139 -14.68 13.65 5.51
C GLY A 139 -14.41 12.15 5.64
N ARG A 140 -13.14 11.74 5.52
CA ARG A 140 -12.72 10.34 5.72
C ARG A 140 -12.62 10.03 7.21
N PRO A 141 -12.82 8.77 7.63
CA PRO A 141 -12.63 8.37 9.02
C PRO A 141 -11.23 8.73 9.53
N PHE A 142 -11.21 9.45 10.65
CA PHE A 142 -10.01 9.80 11.40
C PHE A 142 -10.34 9.61 12.89
N GLU A 143 -9.81 8.56 13.48
CA GLU A 143 -10.23 8.08 14.80
C GLU A 143 -9.08 8.16 15.80
N ASP A 144 -9.28 8.92 16.87
CA ASP A 144 -8.25 9.20 17.88
C ASP A 144 -7.71 7.93 18.53
N TYR A 145 -8.53 6.88 18.64
CA TYR A 145 -8.13 5.57 19.13
C TYR A 145 -6.93 4.99 18.35
N TYR A 146 -7.02 4.94 17.02
CA TYR A 146 -5.94 4.42 16.18
C TYR A 146 -4.73 5.33 16.20
N VAL A 147 -4.94 6.65 16.18
CA VAL A 147 -3.87 7.65 16.24
C VAL A 147 -3.08 7.53 17.54
N ALA A 148 -3.76 7.34 18.67
CA ALA A 148 -3.13 7.13 19.98
C ALA A 148 -2.30 5.84 20.01
N GLU A 149 -2.83 4.72 19.50
CA GLU A 149 -2.09 3.46 19.37
C GLU A 149 -0.79 3.62 18.58
N PHE A 150 -0.82 4.39 17.49
CA PHE A 150 0.39 4.68 16.72
C PHE A 150 1.38 5.57 17.48
N LYS A 151 0.93 6.66 18.07
CA LYS A 151 1.79 7.58 18.82
C LYS A 151 2.48 6.87 20.00
N GLN A 152 1.75 6.01 20.71
CA GLN A 152 2.31 5.19 21.78
C GLN A 152 3.35 4.19 21.26
N TRP A 153 3.05 3.50 20.15
CA TRP A 153 4.00 2.59 19.51
C TRP A 153 5.27 3.32 19.07
N TRP A 154 5.12 4.50 18.46
CA TRP A 154 6.22 5.32 17.98
C TRP A 154 7.12 5.79 19.12
N GLN A 155 6.52 6.31 20.20
CA GLN A 155 7.27 6.78 21.36
C GLN A 155 8.02 5.63 22.04
N THR A 156 7.40 4.45 22.16
CA THR A 156 8.07 3.24 22.64
C THR A 156 9.25 2.84 21.75
N LYS A 157 9.11 3.00 20.43
CA LYS A 157 10.11 2.54 19.46
C LYS A 157 11.28 3.50 19.30
N THR A 158 11.04 4.81 19.40
CA THR A 158 12.01 5.87 19.06
C THR A 158 12.46 6.70 20.25
N GLY A 159 11.71 6.67 21.36
CA GLY A 159 11.93 7.54 22.52
C GLY A 159 11.43 8.98 22.33
N THR A 160 10.87 9.33 21.17
CA THR A 160 10.41 10.70 20.86
C THR A 160 8.93 10.73 20.47
N PRO A 161 8.23 11.87 20.59
CA PRO A 161 6.91 12.04 20.01
C PRO A 161 6.95 11.95 18.48
N PHE A 162 5.86 11.49 17.88
CA PHE A 162 5.72 11.43 16.41
C PHE A 162 5.45 12.83 15.83
N SER A 163 6.16 13.20 14.77
CA SER A 163 5.85 14.32 13.87
C SER A 163 5.76 13.84 12.42
N VAL A 164 4.91 14.47 11.61
CA VAL A 164 4.73 14.15 10.19
C VAL A 164 5.91 14.66 9.34
N ASP A 165 6.68 15.63 9.83
CA ASP A 165 7.79 16.28 9.10
C ASP A 165 9.12 15.48 9.13
N HIS A 166 9.11 14.23 9.59
CA HIS A 166 10.31 13.39 9.68
C HIS A 166 10.76 12.80 8.34
#